data_AF-A0A1E1UYW4-F1
#
_entry.id   AF-A0A1E1UYW4-F1
#
_cell.length_a   1.000
_cell.length_b   1.000
_cell.length_c   1.000
_cell.angle_alpha   90.00
_cell.angle_beta   90.00
_cell.angle_gamma   90.00
#
_symmetry.space_group_name_H-M   'P 1'
#
loop_
_entity.id
_entity.type
_entity.pdbx_description
1 polymer ?
#
loop_
_entity_poly.entity_id
_entity_poly.type
_entity_poly.pdbx_seq_one_letter_code
_entity_poly.pdbx_strand_id
1 'polypeptide(L)'
;MFDLLRARPARKAAYSVLEPFVLKTSANGAGLQAGDWLQPQILGFLATVVTLIVERRCGELQTHALASVQSSVLNALTGIGPELVGEEICLLSSRRDPAFTAGSTGALAFLEALDAARPAAGELVVMEPLDANSSVSGRRTLDELWHDHVERHMRQGQFLT
;
A
#
# COMPACT_ATOMS: atom_id res chain seq x y z
N MET A 1 -0.54 12.24 -22.74
CA MET A 1 -0.71 10.94 -23.44
C MET A 1 0.33 9.90 -23.01
N PHE A 2 1.61 10.27 -22.79
CA PHE A 2 2.66 9.34 -22.33
C PHE A 2 2.43 8.78 -20.91
N ASP A 3 1.77 9.52 -20.01
CA ASP A 3 1.57 9.07 -18.64
C ASP A 3 0.68 7.83 -18.51
N LEU A 4 -0.29 7.62 -19.40
CA LEU A 4 -1.12 6.41 -19.41
C LEU A 4 -0.31 5.16 -19.77
N LEU A 5 0.68 5.29 -20.67
CA LEU A 5 1.58 4.20 -21.03
C LEU A 5 2.56 3.87 -19.89
N ARG A 6 2.96 4.87 -19.10
CA ARG A 6 3.79 4.71 -17.89
C ARG A 6 2.99 4.23 -16.68
N ALA A 7 1.69 4.53 -16.62
CA ALA A 7 0.80 4.13 -15.55
C ALA A 7 0.56 2.62 -15.51
N ARG A 8 0.57 1.92 -16.65
CA ARG A 8 0.36 0.47 -16.71
C ARG A 8 1.43 -0.34 -15.96
N PRO A 9 2.75 -0.17 -16.20
CA PRO A 9 3.78 -0.88 -15.43
C PRO A 9 3.80 -0.45 -13.95
N ALA A 10 3.52 0.82 -13.66
CA ALA A 10 3.45 1.31 -12.28
C ALA A 10 2.29 0.68 -11.49
N ARG A 11 1.10 0.59 -12.11
CA ARG A 11 -0.07 -0.11 -11.56
C ARG A 11 0.24 -1.57 -11.25
N LYS A 12 0.88 -2.28 -12.19
CA LYS A 12 1.27 -3.67 -11.99
C LYS A 12 2.26 -3.81 -10.83
N ALA A 13 3.23 -2.92 -10.72
CA ALA A 13 4.21 -2.94 -9.65
C ALA A 13 3.56 -2.73 -8.27
N ALA A 14 2.70 -1.72 -8.14
CA ALA A 14 1.98 -1.45 -6.88
C ALA A 14 1.07 -2.62 -6.49
N TYR A 15 0.32 -3.17 -7.45
CA TYR A 15 -0.53 -4.34 -7.24
C TYR A 15 0.29 -5.53 -6.73
N SER A 16 1.38 -5.91 -7.41
CA SER A 16 2.19 -7.07 -7.02
C SER A 16 2.86 -6.94 -5.65
N VAL A 17 3.13 -5.71 -5.19
CA VAL A 17 3.68 -5.47 -3.85
C VAL A 17 2.61 -5.68 -2.78
N LEU A 18 1.39 -5.19 -3.01
CA LEU A 18 0.32 -5.19 -2.01
C LEU A 18 -0.52 -6.47 -1.99
N GLU A 19 -0.68 -7.15 -3.13
CA GLU A 19 -1.52 -8.34 -3.28
C GLU A 19 -1.25 -9.42 -2.22
N PRO A 20 0.00 -9.81 -1.91
CA PRO A 20 0.24 -10.85 -0.90
C PRO A 20 -0.28 -10.49 0.50
N PHE A 21 -0.22 -9.21 0.86
CA PHE A 21 -0.67 -8.73 2.17
C PHE A 21 -2.19 -8.67 2.23
N VAL A 22 -2.83 -8.15 1.18
CA VAL A 22 -4.28 -8.09 1.07
C VAL A 22 -4.89 -9.49 1.05
N LEU A 23 -4.32 -10.44 0.30
CA LEU A 23 -4.78 -11.82 0.28
C LEU A 23 -4.64 -12.50 1.66
N LYS A 24 -3.51 -12.28 2.35
CA LYS A 24 -3.29 -12.81 3.70
C LYS A 24 -4.33 -12.28 4.68
N THR A 25 -4.61 -10.97 4.66
CA THR A 25 -5.62 -10.35 5.52
C THR A 25 -7.03 -10.85 5.18
N SER A 26 -7.39 -10.93 3.90
CA SER A 26 -8.68 -11.47 3.46
C SER A 26 -8.87 -12.94 3.84
N ALA A 27 -7.82 -13.76 3.79
CA ALA A 27 -7.88 -15.16 4.20
C ALA A 27 -8.03 -15.34 5.72
N ASN A 28 -7.42 -14.44 6.51
CA ASN A 28 -7.47 -14.48 7.97
C ASN A 28 -8.71 -13.79 8.55
N GLY A 29 -9.35 -12.89 7.79
CA GLY A 29 -10.52 -12.13 8.21
C GLY A 29 -11.82 -12.79 7.77
N ALA A 30 -12.33 -13.72 8.58
CA ALA A 30 -13.69 -14.22 8.38
C ALA A 30 -14.70 -13.05 8.47
N GLY A 31 -15.36 -12.74 7.35
CA GLY A 31 -16.44 -11.73 7.29
C GLY A 31 -16.04 -10.32 6.87
N LEU A 32 -14.80 -10.08 6.43
CA LEU A 32 -14.38 -8.77 5.91
C LEU A 32 -15.29 -8.30 4.77
N GLN A 33 -15.84 -7.09 4.91
CA GLN A 33 -16.63 -6.43 3.88
C GLN A 33 -15.76 -5.43 3.11
N ALA A 34 -16.15 -5.10 1.87
CA ALA A 34 -15.44 -4.10 1.07
C ALA A 34 -15.34 -2.73 1.80
N GLY A 35 -16.35 -2.40 2.61
CA GLY A 35 -16.36 -1.17 3.42
C GLY A 35 -15.30 -1.11 4.52
N ASP A 36 -14.78 -2.24 5.00
CA ASP A 36 -13.75 -2.26 6.06
C ASP A 36 -12.44 -1.63 5.58
N TRP A 37 -12.18 -1.67 4.27
CA TRP A 37 -11.01 -1.06 3.63
C TRP A 37 -11.12 0.47 3.50
N LEU A 38 -12.31 1.06 3.68
CA LEU A 38 -12.55 2.51 3.57
C LEU A 38 -12.22 3.29 4.84
N GLN A 39 -11.78 2.61 5.91
CA GLN A 39 -11.39 3.32 7.12
C GLN A 39 -10.26 4.33 6.81
N PRO A 40 -10.34 5.57 7.33
CA PRO A 40 -9.43 6.64 6.93
C PRO A 40 -7.94 6.29 7.05
N GLN A 41 -7.54 5.62 8.14
CA GLN A 41 -6.18 5.14 8.35
C GLN A 41 -5.73 4.18 7.24
N ILE A 42 -6.54 3.17 6.94
CA ILE A 42 -6.22 2.13 5.95
C ILE A 42 -6.14 2.78 4.56
N LEU A 43 -7.10 3.64 4.23
CA LEU A 43 -7.16 4.30 2.95
C LEU A 43 -5.97 5.25 2.75
N GLY A 44 -5.60 6.02 3.77
CA GLY A 44 -4.41 6.87 3.76
C GLY A 44 -3.12 6.08 3.58
N PHE A 45 -3.00 4.96 4.29
CA PHE A 45 -1.86 4.05 4.15
C PHE A 45 -1.76 3.49 2.73
N LEU A 46 -2.80 2.83 2.24
CA LEU A 46 -2.78 2.16 0.93
C LEU A 46 -2.60 3.16 -0.22
N ALA A 47 -3.32 4.29 -0.19
CA ALA A 47 -3.21 5.32 -1.23
C ALA A 47 -1.78 5.88 -1.30
N THR A 48 -1.14 6.08 -0.14
CA THR A 48 0.23 6.60 -0.05
C THR A 48 1.25 5.56 -0.49
N VAL A 49 1.11 4.29 -0.10
CA VAL A 49 1.99 3.21 -0.60
C VAL A 49 1.92 3.12 -2.12
N VAL A 50 0.72 3.16 -2.71
CA VAL A 50 0.56 3.16 -4.17
C VAL A 50 1.26 4.38 -4.79
N THR A 51 1.05 5.58 -4.26
CA THR A 51 1.71 6.80 -4.74
C THR A 51 3.22 6.65 -4.77
N LEU A 52 3.82 6.24 -3.65
CA LEU A 52 5.27 6.17 -3.54
C LEU A 52 5.87 5.08 -4.44
N ILE A 53 5.21 3.94 -4.61
CA ILE A 53 5.65 2.90 -5.56
C ILE A 53 5.59 3.43 -7.00
N VAL A 54 4.52 4.15 -7.34
CA VAL A 54 4.35 4.76 -8.67
C VAL A 54 5.46 5.79 -8.92
N GLU A 55 5.67 6.71 -8.00
CA GLU A 55 6.72 7.74 -8.09
C GLU A 55 8.12 7.15 -8.24
N ARG A 56 8.43 6.06 -7.52
CA ARG A 56 9.71 5.37 -7.69
C ARG A 56 9.88 4.69 -9.04
N ARG A 57 8.78 4.28 -9.68
CA ARG A 57 8.83 3.55 -10.96
C ARG A 57 8.82 4.46 -12.17
N CYS A 58 8.07 5.56 -12.13
CA CYS A 58 7.92 6.45 -13.27
C CYS A 58 8.04 7.94 -12.91
N GLY A 59 8.54 8.29 -11.74
CA GLY A 59 8.55 9.68 -11.27
C GLY A 59 7.14 10.19 -11.00
N GLU A 60 7.04 11.49 -10.71
CA GLU A 60 5.76 12.14 -10.44
C GLU A 60 4.83 12.03 -11.65
N LEU A 61 3.59 11.62 -11.39
CA LEU A 61 2.51 11.63 -12.36
C LEU A 61 1.63 12.86 -12.15
N GLN A 62 0.98 13.31 -13.23
CA GLN A 62 -0.09 14.29 -13.10
C GLN A 62 -1.21 13.75 -12.19
N THR A 63 -1.84 14.63 -11.42
CA THR A 63 -2.86 14.29 -10.40
C THR A 63 -3.92 13.31 -10.92
N HIS A 64 -4.45 13.53 -12.12
CA HIS A 64 -5.46 12.63 -12.72
C HIS A 64 -4.92 11.25 -13.07
N ALA A 65 -3.66 11.15 -13.53
CA ALA A 65 -3.02 9.88 -13.82
C ALA A 65 -2.71 9.10 -12.53
N LEU A 66 -2.26 9.79 -11.48
CA LEU A 66 -2.04 9.19 -10.16
C LEU A 66 -3.36 8.68 -9.54
N ALA A 67 -4.40 9.51 -9.53
CA ALA A 67 -5.72 9.14 -9.04
C ALA A 67 -6.27 7.91 -9.78
N SER A 68 -6.12 7.85 -11.11
CA SER A 68 -6.52 6.68 -11.90
C SER A 68 -5.76 5.41 -11.51
N VAL A 69 -4.46 5.51 -11.20
CA VAL A 69 -3.67 4.37 -10.73
C VAL A 69 -4.12 3.96 -9.32
N GLN A 70 -4.25 4.89 -8.38
CA GLN A 70 -4.73 4.61 -7.02
C GLN A 70 -6.09 3.92 -7.03
N SER A 71 -7.11 4.52 -7.65
CA SER A 71 -8.44 3.94 -7.74
C SER A 71 -8.44 2.57 -8.41
N SER A 72 -7.64 2.37 -9.47
CA SER A 72 -7.57 1.05 -10.13
C SER A 72 -6.87 -0.02 -9.30
N VAL A 73 -5.78 0.30 -8.61
CA VAL A 73 -5.06 -0.67 -7.78
C VAL A 73 -5.91 -1.04 -6.57
N LEU A 74 -6.48 -0.05 -5.90
CA LEU A 74 -7.28 -0.28 -4.69
C LEU A 74 -8.57 -1.01 -5.02
N ASN A 75 -9.26 -0.68 -6.12
CA ASN A 75 -10.40 -1.46 -6.58
C ASN A 75 -10.04 -2.92 -6.84
N ALA A 76 -8.94 -3.17 -7.55
CA ALA A 76 -8.52 -4.54 -7.86
C ALA A 76 -8.15 -5.36 -6.61
N LEU A 77 -7.58 -4.73 -5.58
CA LEU A 77 -7.17 -5.40 -4.35
C LEU A 77 -8.33 -5.61 -3.37
N THR A 78 -9.20 -4.62 -3.21
CA THR A 78 -10.18 -4.55 -2.11
C THR A 78 -11.62 -4.79 -2.55
N GLY A 79 -11.90 -4.71 -3.84
CA GLY A 79 -13.26 -4.76 -4.40
C GLY A 79 -14.06 -3.46 -4.22
N ILE A 80 -13.51 -2.42 -3.56
CA ILE A 80 -14.18 -1.12 -3.42
C ILE A 80 -14.32 -0.46 -4.81
N GLY A 81 -15.49 0.10 -5.12
CA GLY A 81 -15.69 0.84 -6.37
C GLY A 81 -14.69 1.98 -6.57
N PRO A 82 -14.13 2.17 -7.78
CA PRO A 82 -13.04 3.13 -8.03
C PRO A 82 -13.45 4.59 -7.78
N GLU A 83 -14.72 4.93 -8.01
CA GLU A 83 -15.27 6.27 -7.74
C GLU A 83 -15.29 6.56 -6.22
N LEU A 84 -15.71 5.59 -5.42
CA LEU A 84 -15.78 5.72 -3.96
C LEU A 84 -14.39 5.89 -3.34
N VAL A 85 -13.38 5.17 -3.85
CA VAL A 85 -11.98 5.34 -3.42
C VAL A 85 -11.49 6.77 -3.66
N GLY A 86 -11.74 7.30 -4.87
CA GLY A 86 -11.27 8.63 -5.25
C GLY A 86 -11.96 9.74 -4.46
N GLU A 87 -13.26 9.62 -4.26
CA GLU A 87 -14.06 10.57 -3.46
C GLU A 87 -13.58 10.62 -2.01
N GLU A 88 -13.42 9.46 -1.36
CA GLU A 88 -12.99 9.39 0.04
C GLU A 88 -11.56 9.92 0.22
N ILE A 89 -10.62 9.58 -0.68
CA ILE A 89 -9.25 10.14 -0.63
C ILE A 89 -9.30 11.68 -0.72
N CYS A 90 -10.07 12.23 -1.65
CA CYS A 90 -10.22 13.68 -1.81
C CYS A 90 -10.82 14.33 -0.55
N LEU A 91 -11.90 13.74 -0.03
CA LEU A 91 -12.62 14.23 1.15
C LEU A 91 -11.70 14.25 2.38
N LEU A 92 -11.07 13.13 2.70
CA LEU A 92 -10.21 12.97 3.87
C LEU A 92 -8.97 13.86 3.79
N SER A 93 -8.36 13.95 2.60
CA SER A 93 -7.22 14.85 2.35
C SER A 93 -7.61 16.31 2.54
N SER A 94 -8.77 16.75 2.02
CA SER A 94 -9.23 18.13 2.13
C SER A 94 -9.52 18.54 3.58
N ARG A 95 -9.98 17.60 4.40
CA ARG A 95 -10.26 17.80 5.83
C ARG A 95 -9.02 17.69 6.70
N ARG A 96 -7.88 17.28 6.15
CA ARG A 96 -6.67 16.90 6.91
C ARG A 96 -7.02 15.92 8.01
N ASP A 97 -7.79 14.89 7.67
CA ASP A 97 -8.22 13.89 8.62
C ASP A 97 -7.00 13.26 9.34
N PRO A 98 -6.99 13.22 10.68
CA PRO A 98 -5.83 12.79 11.43
C PRO A 98 -5.52 11.31 11.26
N ALA A 99 -6.55 10.46 11.11
CA ALA A 99 -6.37 9.03 10.88
C ALA A 99 -5.85 8.79 9.46
N PHE A 100 -6.40 9.47 8.46
CA PHE A 100 -5.85 9.43 7.10
C PHE A 100 -4.37 9.83 7.06
N THR A 101 -4.02 10.93 7.75
CA THR A 101 -2.63 11.41 7.83
C THR A 101 -1.71 10.41 8.52
N ALA A 102 -2.14 9.80 9.63
CA ALA A 102 -1.37 8.78 10.33
C ALA A 102 -1.15 7.52 9.47
N GLY A 103 -2.16 7.12 8.69
CA GLY A 103 -2.03 6.10 7.65
C GLY A 103 -0.96 6.45 6.61
N SER A 104 -1.02 7.67 6.07
CA SER A 104 -0.04 8.17 5.10
C SER A 104 1.39 8.19 5.66
N THR A 105 1.58 8.57 6.93
CA THR A 105 2.90 8.51 7.57
C THR A 105 3.40 7.08 7.72
N GLY A 106 2.53 6.14 8.10
CA GLY A 106 2.88 4.72 8.21
C GLY A 106 3.35 4.10 6.88
N ALA A 107 2.80 4.57 5.76
CA ALA A 107 3.19 4.12 4.43
C ALA A 107 4.68 4.38 4.11
N LEU A 108 5.26 5.45 4.66
CA LEU A 108 6.69 5.77 4.49
C LEU A 108 7.55 4.69 5.13
N ALA A 109 7.28 4.36 6.40
CA ALA A 109 8.00 3.31 7.13
C ALA A 109 7.84 1.94 6.45
N PHE A 110 6.64 1.63 5.94
CA PHE A 110 6.40 0.40 5.20
C PHE A 110 7.23 0.31 3.93
N LEU A 111 7.37 1.42 3.20
CA LEU A 111 8.14 1.46 1.98
C LEU A 111 9.65 1.38 2.23
N GLU A 112 10.15 1.99 3.30
CA GLU A 112 11.54 1.82 3.73
C GLU A 112 11.84 0.35 4.08
N ALA A 113 10.93 -0.31 4.80
CA ALA A 113 11.04 -1.74 5.10
C ALA A 113 10.98 -2.61 3.83
N LEU A 114 10.20 -2.21 2.81
CA LEU A 114 10.15 -2.91 1.52
C LEU A 114 11.50 -2.87 0.80
N ASP A 115 12.21 -1.74 0.86
CA ASP A 115 13.54 -1.62 0.26
C ASP A 115 14.58 -2.44 1.02
N ALA A 116 14.54 -2.39 2.35
CA ALA A 116 15.45 -3.18 3.19
C ALA A 116 15.25 -4.70 3.02
N ALA A 117 14.02 -5.13 2.73
CA ALA A 117 13.70 -6.54 2.47
C ALA A 117 14.08 -7.00 1.06
N ARG A 118 14.42 -6.08 0.13
CA ARG A 118 14.75 -6.44 -1.24
C ARG A 118 16.17 -7.03 -1.28
N PRO A 119 16.35 -8.26 -1.78
CA PRO A 119 17.71 -8.78 -1.97
C PRO A 119 18.45 -7.88 -2.97
N ALA A 120 19.67 -7.47 -2.62
CA ALA A 120 20.52 -6.63 -3.45
C ALA A 120 20.78 -7.33 -4.79
N ALA A 121 19.96 -7.02 -5.79
CA ALA A 121 20.13 -7.52 -7.14
C ALA A 121 21.30 -6.76 -7.79
N GLY A 122 22.54 -7.16 -7.52
CA GLY A 122 23.68 -6.55 -8.20
C GLY A 122 25.09 -6.82 -7.71
N GLU A 123 25.35 -7.52 -6.59
CA GLU A 123 26.73 -7.64 -6.10
C GLU A 123 27.39 -8.97 -6.52
N LEU A 124 28.00 -8.95 -7.70
CA LEU A 124 28.97 -9.95 -8.18
C LEU A 124 30.34 -9.81 -7.48
N VAL A 125 30.39 -9.47 -6.19
CA VAL A 125 31.65 -9.25 -5.47
C VAL A 125 31.72 -10.16 -4.24
N VAL A 126 32.59 -11.15 -4.35
CA VAL A 126 33.33 -11.85 -3.28
C VAL A 126 32.50 -12.27 -2.06
N MET A 127 32.17 -13.56 -2.06
CA MET A 127 31.89 -14.45 -0.93
C MET A 127 32.26 -13.90 0.47
N GLU A 128 31.33 -13.16 1.07
CA GLU A 128 31.09 -13.10 2.51
C GLU A 128 29.67 -13.65 2.76
N PRO A 129 29.39 -14.32 3.89
CA PRO A 129 28.09 -14.90 4.16
C PRO A 129 27.08 -13.79 4.47
N LEU A 130 26.49 -13.20 3.42
CA LEU A 130 25.49 -12.13 3.53
C LEU A 130 24.19 -12.67 4.16
N ASP A 131 24.04 -12.34 5.44
CA ASP A 131 22.86 -12.23 6.28
C ASP A 131 21.50 -12.61 5.68
N ALA A 132 21.21 -13.91 5.58
CA ALA A 132 19.83 -14.41 5.44
C ALA A 132 18.90 -13.83 6.52
N ASN A 133 19.45 -13.48 7.69
CA ASN A 133 18.73 -12.84 8.80
C ASN A 133 18.18 -11.45 8.47
N SER A 134 18.82 -10.67 7.59
CA SER A 134 18.36 -9.31 7.24
C SER A 134 17.04 -9.34 6.45
N SER A 135 16.94 -10.21 5.45
CA SER A 135 15.73 -10.41 4.65
C SER A 135 14.57 -10.96 5.49
N VAL A 136 14.85 -11.87 6.43
CA VAL A 136 13.85 -12.40 7.37
C VAL A 136 13.40 -11.32 8.34
N SER A 137 14.31 -10.48 8.83
CA SER A 137 13.99 -9.35 9.71
C SER A 137 13.13 -8.31 8.99
N GLY A 138 13.51 -7.90 7.78
CA GLY A 138 12.74 -6.96 6.96
C GLY A 138 11.34 -7.49 6.64
N ARG A 139 11.19 -8.80 6.39
CA ARG A 139 9.87 -9.40 6.17
C ARG A 139 8.99 -9.38 7.42
N ARG A 140 9.55 -9.60 8.61
CA ARG A 140 8.79 -9.46 9.88
C ARG A 140 8.34 -8.02 10.10
N THR A 141 9.23 -7.04 9.89
CA THR A 141 8.89 -5.63 10.00
C THR A 141 7.76 -5.22 9.04
N LEU A 142 7.74 -5.78 7.82
CA LEU A 142 6.63 -5.55 6.88
C LEU A 142 5.30 -6.12 7.37
N ASP A 143 5.30 -7.34 7.91
CA ASP A 143 4.10 -7.95 8.46
C ASP A 143 3.59 -7.19 9.70
N GLU A 144 4.49 -6.68 10.55
CA GLU A 144 4.17 -5.85 11.71
C GLU A 144 3.55 -4.51 11.31
N LEU A 145 4.18 -3.78 10.39
CA LEU A 145 3.67 -2.50 9.89
C LEU A 145 2.31 -2.66 9.20
N TRP A 146 2.14 -3.74 8.43
CA TRP A 146 0.85 -4.07 7.83
C TRP A 146 -0.21 -4.37 8.90
N HIS A 147 0.15 -5.15 9.92
CA HIS A 147 -0.76 -5.45 11.02
C HIS A 147 -1.21 -4.17 11.74
N ASP A 148 -0.28 -3.28 12.06
CA ASP A 148 -0.55 -2.05 12.82
C ASP A 148 -1.39 -1.04 12.03
N HIS A 149 -1.11 -0.86 10.73
CA HIS A 149 -1.80 0.14 9.92
C HIS A 149 -3.06 -0.37 9.21
N VAL A 150 -3.20 -1.69 9.03
CA VAL A 150 -4.33 -2.28 8.30
C VAL A 150 -5.16 -3.19 9.21
N GLU A 151 -4.61 -4.34 9.63
CA GLU A 151 -5.41 -5.39 10.27
C GLU A 151 -6.01 -4.96 11.62
N ARG A 152 -5.24 -4.20 12.41
CA ARG A 152 -5.70 -3.66 13.69
C ARG A 152 -6.92 -2.76 13.52
N HIS A 153 -6.90 -1.91 12.50
CA HIS A 153 -7.95 -0.93 12.24
C HIS A 153 -9.20 -1.61 11.67
N MET A 154 -9.05 -2.60 10.79
CA MET A 154 -10.18 -3.42 10.32
C MET A 154 -10.98 -4.03 11.47
N ARG A 155 -10.29 -4.61 12.47
CA ARG A 155 -10.95 -5.21 13.65
C ARG A 155 -11.68 -4.17 14.49
N GLN A 156 -11.15 -2.95 14.60
CA GLN A 156 -11.80 -1.88 15.39
C GLN A 156 -13.10 -1.38 14.75
N GLY A 157 -13.19 -1.36 13.41
CA GLY A 157 -14.41 -0.96 12.71
C GLY A 157 -15.56 -1.95 12.85
N GLN A 158 -15.26 -3.24 13.04
CA GLN A 158 -16.26 -4.29 13.21
C GLN A 158 -17.03 -4.22 14.54
N PHE A 159 -16.52 -3.47 15.54
CA PHE A 159 -17.17 -3.31 16.84
C PHE A 159 -18.02 -2.03 16.97
N LEU A 160 -18.11 -1.22 15.89
CA LEU A 160 -18.85 0.06 15.89
C LEU A 160 -20.19 0.00 15.13
N THR A 161 -20.62 -1.20 14.73
CA THR A 161 -21.95 -1.51 14.15
C THR A 161 -22.72 -2.46 15.05
#